data_AF-A0A383F5L6-F1
#
_entry.id   AF-A0A383F5L6-F1
#
_cell.length_a   1.000
_cell.length_b   1.000
_cell.length_c   1.000
_cell.angle_alpha   90.00
_cell.angle_beta   90.00
_cell.angle_gamma   90.00
#
_symmetry.space_group_name_H-M   'P 1'
#
loop_
_entity.id
_entity.type
_entity.pdbx_description
1 polymer ?
#
loop_
_entity_poly.entity_id
_entity_poly.type
_entity_poly.pdbx_seq_one_letter_code
_entity_poly.pdbx_strand_id
1 'polypeptide(L)'
;MSTPKKIAWQSWNARAEEIMASDDSSSFPQEVDPSEMNYNDIEIPPELLSPEIFLQQQKILYTPLGAFPEESPMKPSDRWDCWLGHTNFSITNNIADKIEDIEGVEALRIMGRYSFFIGVGKLFDIKDVRTKMEKELCVYTEQEILADANTQATVDLVKEQLKTKKYWSMLVSP
;
A
#
# COMPACT_ATOMS: atom_id res chain seq x y z
N MET A 1 14.94 13.20 -21.80
CA MET A 1 13.76 12.38 -22.12
C MET A 1 12.88 12.38 -20.88
N SER A 2 11.65 12.93 -20.95
CA SER A 2 10.73 12.89 -19.82
C SER A 2 10.17 11.47 -19.74
N THR A 3 10.43 10.76 -18.65
CA THR A 3 9.83 9.45 -18.42
C THR A 3 8.35 9.65 -18.07
N PRO A 4 7.44 8.81 -18.59
CA PRO A 4 6.02 8.96 -18.30
C PRO A 4 5.80 8.78 -16.80
N LYS A 5 4.87 9.56 -16.23
CA LYS A 5 4.52 9.45 -14.82
C LYS A 5 3.91 8.07 -14.54
N LYS A 6 4.40 7.41 -13.50
CA LYS A 6 3.98 6.07 -13.08
C LYS A 6 3.86 6.03 -11.57
N ILE A 7 2.93 5.21 -11.10
CA ILE A 7 2.69 4.93 -9.70
C ILE A 7 2.75 3.41 -9.53
N ALA A 8 3.61 2.94 -8.63
CA ALA A 8 3.66 1.54 -8.22
C ALA A 8 2.98 1.39 -6.86
N TRP A 9 2.24 0.31 -6.67
CA TRP A 9 1.40 0.08 -5.50
C TRP A 9 1.86 -1.14 -4.72
N GLN A 10 1.99 -0.98 -3.40
CA GLN A 10 2.29 -2.07 -2.47
C GLN A 10 1.21 -2.12 -1.39
N SER A 11 0.70 -3.32 -1.08
CA SER A 11 -0.29 -3.48 0.00
C SER A 11 0.40 -3.26 1.35
N TRP A 12 -0.09 -2.30 2.13
CA TRP A 12 0.39 -2.10 3.49
C TRP A 12 -0.22 -3.15 4.43
N ASN A 13 -1.46 -3.57 4.19
CA ASN A 13 -2.15 -4.56 5.02
C ASN A 13 -1.38 -5.88 5.05
N ALA A 14 -0.95 -6.40 3.90
CA ALA A 14 -0.13 -7.61 3.82
C ALA A 14 1.20 -7.46 4.58
N ARG A 15 1.86 -6.29 4.46
CA ARG A 15 3.11 -6.02 5.16
C ARG A 15 2.90 -5.92 6.68
N ALA A 16 1.80 -5.36 7.13
CA ALA A 16 1.46 -5.28 8.55
C ALA A 16 1.24 -6.69 9.13
N GLU A 17 0.56 -7.58 8.39
CA GLU A 17 0.37 -8.99 8.77
C GLU A 17 1.70 -9.74 8.88
N GLU A 18 2.62 -9.56 7.94
CA GLU A 18 3.96 -10.15 8.00
C GLU A 18 4.75 -9.70 9.24
N ILE A 19 4.68 -8.41 9.59
CA ILE A 19 5.36 -7.86 10.77
C ILE A 19 4.79 -8.52 12.03
N MET A 20 3.47 -8.61 12.15
CA MET A 20 2.80 -9.26 13.28
C MET A 20 3.17 -10.75 13.39
N ALA A 21 3.20 -11.47 12.26
CA ALA A 21 3.57 -12.89 12.24
C ALA A 21 5.05 -13.13 12.61
N SER A 22 5.95 -12.21 12.25
CA SER A 22 7.38 -12.35 12.57
C SER A 22 7.68 -12.17 14.06
N ASP A 23 6.97 -11.27 14.74
CA ASP A 23 7.19 -10.95 16.15
C ASP A 23 6.73 -12.08 17.09
N ASP A 24 5.74 -12.87 16.65
CA ASP A 24 5.22 -14.01 17.40
C ASP A 24 6.19 -15.21 17.43
N SER A 25 7.10 -15.30 16.46
CA SER A 25 8.12 -16.37 16.41
C SER A 25 9.21 -16.23 17.48
N SER A 26 9.36 -15.05 18.07
CA SER A 26 10.40 -14.72 19.05
C SER A 26 9.96 -14.86 20.51
N SER A 27 8.69 -15.20 20.78
CA SER A 27 8.06 -14.88 22.08
C SER A 27 7.42 -16.05 22.85
N PHE A 28 7.66 -17.31 22.48
CA PHE A 28 7.17 -18.45 23.27
C PHE A 28 8.30 -19.10 24.09
N PRO A 29 8.29 -18.98 25.44
CA PRO A 29 8.97 -19.94 26.29
C PRO A 29 8.31 -21.30 26.04
N GLN A 30 9.13 -22.28 25.70
CA GLN A 30 8.72 -23.67 25.49
C GLN A 30 7.84 -24.14 26.65
N GLU A 31 6.59 -24.53 26.38
CA GLU A 31 5.68 -25.08 27.38
C GLU A 31 6.36 -26.26 28.08
N VAL A 32 6.66 -26.09 29.37
CA VAL A 32 7.17 -27.18 30.22
C VAL A 32 6.03 -28.14 30.50
N ASP A 33 6.23 -29.41 30.11
CA ASP A 33 5.27 -30.49 30.30
C ASP A 33 4.88 -30.65 31.79
N PRO A 34 3.60 -30.49 32.16
CA PRO A 34 3.15 -30.55 33.56
C PRO A 34 3.37 -31.92 34.23
N SER A 35 3.65 -32.97 33.46
CA SER A 35 3.79 -34.33 33.97
C SER A 35 5.13 -34.63 34.66
N GLU A 36 6.11 -33.73 34.59
CA GLU A 36 7.40 -33.86 35.30
C GLU A 36 7.51 -33.05 36.61
N MET A 37 6.46 -32.33 37.03
CA MET A 37 6.50 -31.54 38.28
C MET A 37 6.31 -32.40 39.54
N ASN A 38 7.38 -32.57 40.32
CA ASN A 38 7.36 -33.19 41.64
C ASN A 38 6.80 -32.21 42.70
N TYR A 39 5.60 -32.46 43.20
CA TYR A 39 4.81 -31.57 44.08
C TYR A 39 5.37 -31.32 45.49
N ASN A 40 6.46 -31.98 45.89
CA ASN A 40 6.98 -31.89 47.25
C ASN A 40 8.03 -30.79 47.49
N ASP A 41 8.38 -30.02 46.47
CA ASP A 41 9.38 -28.92 46.56
C ASP A 41 8.86 -27.64 45.90
N ILE A 42 7.65 -27.21 46.28
CA ILE A 42 7.09 -25.92 45.81
C ILE A 42 7.76 -24.79 46.60
N GLU A 43 9.04 -24.54 46.33
CA GLU A 43 9.57 -23.19 46.40
C GLU A 43 9.05 -22.48 45.15
N ILE A 44 8.03 -21.61 45.32
CA ILE A 44 7.56 -20.74 44.24
C ILE A 44 8.79 -19.95 43.79
N PRO A 45 9.30 -20.16 42.56
CA PRO A 45 10.47 -19.43 42.10
C PRO A 45 10.16 -17.94 42.19
N PRO A 46 11.05 -17.11 42.77
CA PRO A 46 10.80 -15.68 42.90
C PRO A 46 10.57 -14.97 41.55
N GLU A 47 10.92 -15.61 40.44
CA GLU A 47 10.59 -15.18 39.08
C GLU A 47 9.07 -15.16 38.80
N LEU A 48 8.27 -16.06 39.39
CA LEU A 48 6.80 -16.09 39.25
C LEU A 48 6.06 -15.04 40.09
N LEU A 49 6.77 -14.39 41.02
CA LEU A 49 6.26 -13.30 41.85
C LEU A 49 6.77 -11.92 41.38
N SER A 50 7.52 -11.88 40.28
CA SER A 50 7.93 -10.62 39.67
C SER A 50 6.68 -9.87 39.16
N PRO A 51 6.52 -8.57 39.47
CA PRO A 51 5.45 -7.73 38.91
C PRO A 51 5.49 -7.65 37.37
N GLU A 52 6.56 -8.16 36.75
CA GLU A 52 6.81 -8.15 35.31
C GLU A 52 5.90 -9.12 34.54
N ILE A 53 5.38 -10.18 35.17
CA ILE A 53 4.45 -11.14 34.51
C ILE A 53 3.05 -10.53 34.29
N PHE A 54 2.66 -9.53 35.09
CA PHE A 54 1.37 -8.82 34.94
C PHE A 54 1.44 -7.62 33.99
N LEU A 55 2.63 -7.27 33.50
CA LEU A 55 2.77 -6.38 32.35
C LEU A 55 2.62 -7.24 31.09
N GLN A 56 1.38 -7.58 30.76
CA GLN A 56 1.04 -8.08 29.43
C GLN A 56 1.53 -7.01 28.44
N GLN A 57 2.72 -7.24 27.88
CA GLN A 57 3.44 -6.27 27.08
C GLN A 57 2.59 -6.01 25.84
N GLN A 58 1.87 -4.89 25.83
CA GLN A 58 1.01 -4.55 24.71
C GLN A 58 1.89 -4.44 23.48
N LYS A 59 1.71 -5.34 22.52
CA LYS A 59 2.45 -5.33 21.25
C LYS A 59 2.07 -4.06 20.49
N ILE A 60 3.07 -3.25 20.14
CA ILE A 60 2.90 -1.96 19.47
C ILE A 60 3.27 -2.14 18.00
N LEU A 61 2.29 -1.96 17.12
CA LEU A 61 2.49 -1.90 15.68
C LEU A 61 2.90 -0.49 15.26
N TYR A 62 4.10 -0.36 14.72
CA TYR A 62 4.56 0.89 14.11
C TYR A 62 4.05 0.99 12.66
N THR A 63 3.04 1.81 12.46
CA THR A 63 2.52 2.13 11.13
C THR A 63 3.08 3.47 10.65
N PRO A 64 3.00 3.77 9.35
CA PRO A 64 3.21 5.12 8.87
C PRO A 64 2.41 6.11 9.72
N LEU A 65 1.15 5.77 10.09
CA LEU A 65 0.20 6.63 10.86
C LEU A 65 0.61 6.90 12.31
N GLY A 66 1.60 6.18 12.81
CA GLY A 66 2.04 6.24 14.19
C GLY A 66 2.09 4.84 14.80
N ALA A 67 2.43 4.81 16.08
CA ALA A 67 2.39 3.61 16.90
C ALA A 67 0.94 3.33 17.33
N PHE A 68 0.44 2.14 17.01
CA PHE A 68 -0.87 1.66 17.45
C PHE A 68 -0.71 0.37 18.24
N PRO A 69 -1.49 0.15 19.32
CA PRO A 69 -1.58 -1.17 19.93
C PRO A 69 -2.12 -2.17 18.91
N GLU A 70 -1.57 -3.39 18.87
CA GLU A 70 -1.99 -4.45 17.95
C GLU A 70 -3.50 -4.75 18.03
N GLU A 71 -4.03 -4.77 19.25
CA GLU A 71 -5.45 -5.02 19.55
C GLU A 71 -6.36 -3.82 19.28
N SER A 72 -5.80 -2.67 18.88
CA SER A 72 -6.60 -1.45 18.72
C SER A 72 -7.41 -1.48 17.42
N PRO A 73 -8.75 -1.32 17.47
CA PRO A 73 -9.58 -1.19 16.27
C PRO A 73 -9.37 0.17 15.56
N MET A 74 -8.53 1.05 16.15
CA MET A 74 -8.11 2.31 15.54
C MET A 74 -6.93 2.12 14.59
N LYS A 75 -6.36 0.91 14.49
CA LYS A 75 -5.23 0.67 13.61
C LYS A 75 -5.61 0.90 12.14
N PRO A 76 -4.74 1.53 11.33
CA PRO A 76 -5.04 1.85 9.94
C PRO A 76 -5.50 0.66 9.11
N SER A 77 -4.85 -0.49 9.26
CA SER A 77 -5.16 -1.73 8.52
C SER A 77 -6.57 -2.25 8.80
N ASP A 78 -7.11 -1.98 9.99
CA ASP A 78 -8.49 -2.36 10.35
C ASP A 78 -9.52 -1.33 9.93
N ARG A 79 -9.14 -0.06 9.76
CA ARG A 79 -10.06 0.99 9.35
C ARG A 79 -10.20 1.09 7.84
N TRP A 80 -9.08 0.94 7.12
CA TRP A 80 -8.98 1.18 5.69
C TRP A 80 -8.22 0.06 4.99
N ASP A 81 -8.45 -0.08 3.70
CA ASP A 81 -7.55 -0.83 2.84
C ASP A 81 -6.34 0.06 2.54
N CYS A 82 -5.23 -0.22 3.23
CA CYS A 82 -4.06 0.64 3.23
C CYS A 82 -3.06 0.22 2.14
N TRP A 83 -2.59 1.22 1.40
CA TRP A 83 -1.65 1.05 0.30
C TRP A 83 -0.51 2.04 0.39
N LEU A 84 0.66 1.60 -0.05
CA LEU A 84 1.83 2.43 -0.24
C LEU A 84 2.00 2.69 -1.74
N GLY A 85 2.02 3.96 -2.10
CA GLY A 85 2.24 4.42 -3.47
C GLY A 85 3.67 4.94 -3.63
N HIS A 86 4.36 4.43 -4.65
CA HIS A 86 5.69 4.90 -5.07
C HIS A 86 5.59 5.57 -6.44
N THR A 87 6.03 6.81 -6.53
CA THR A 87 5.95 7.62 -7.76
C THR A 87 7.32 7.83 -8.37
N ASN A 88 7.40 7.95 -9.69
CA ASN A 88 8.63 8.39 -10.37
C ASN A 88 8.73 9.93 -10.49
N PHE A 89 7.72 10.65 -10.02
CA PHE A 89 7.66 12.11 -10.02
C PHE A 89 7.54 12.64 -8.59
N SER A 90 8.00 13.88 -8.38
CA SER A 90 7.95 14.52 -7.07
C SER A 90 6.52 14.85 -6.69
N ILE A 91 6.10 14.41 -5.50
CA ILE A 91 4.80 14.72 -4.91
C ILE A 91 4.90 16.14 -4.34
N THR A 92 4.30 17.10 -5.04
CA THR A 92 4.13 18.47 -4.56
C THR A 92 2.82 18.59 -3.79
N ASN A 93 2.65 19.65 -3.00
CA ASN A 93 1.40 19.88 -2.25
C ASN A 93 0.16 19.86 -3.18
N ASN A 94 0.26 20.45 -4.37
CA ASN A 94 -0.83 20.41 -5.36
C ASN A 94 -1.21 18.97 -5.76
N ILE A 95 -0.23 18.07 -5.92
CA ILE A 95 -0.49 16.66 -6.23
C ILE A 95 -1.13 15.96 -5.02
N ALA A 96 -0.69 16.28 -3.81
CA ALA A 96 -1.30 15.75 -2.59
C ALA A 96 -2.77 16.18 -2.45
N ASP A 97 -3.06 17.47 -2.67
CA ASP A 97 -4.42 18.01 -2.64
C ASP A 97 -5.31 17.29 -3.67
N LYS A 98 -4.77 17.02 -4.86
CA LYS A 98 -5.47 16.24 -5.89
C LYS A 98 -5.72 14.79 -5.49
N ILE A 99 -4.81 14.16 -4.75
CA ILE A 99 -5.01 12.79 -4.26
C ILE A 99 -6.10 12.76 -3.19
N GLU A 100 -6.12 13.77 -2.32
CA GLU A 100 -7.11 13.88 -1.24
C GLU A 100 -8.54 14.16 -1.76
N ASP A 101 -8.67 14.86 -2.89
CA ASP A 101 -9.97 15.13 -3.53
C ASP A 101 -10.58 13.91 -4.24
N ILE A 102 -9.84 12.80 -4.38
CA ILE A 102 -10.33 11.61 -5.07
C ILE A 102 -11.28 10.82 -4.16
N GLU A 103 -12.51 10.61 -4.67
CA GLU A 103 -13.51 9.79 -4.00
C GLU A 103 -12.98 8.39 -3.65
N GLY A 104 -13.08 8.05 -2.37
CA GLY A 104 -12.64 6.77 -1.81
C GLY A 104 -11.33 6.86 -1.03
N VAL A 105 -10.58 7.95 -1.19
CA VAL A 105 -9.41 8.25 -0.36
C VAL A 105 -9.88 8.87 0.96
N GLU A 106 -9.61 8.21 2.07
CA GLU A 106 -10.03 8.68 3.41
C GLU A 106 -8.84 9.16 4.25
N ALA A 107 -7.67 8.57 4.03
CA ALA A 107 -6.44 8.98 4.69
C ALA A 107 -5.32 9.10 3.66
N LEU A 108 -4.61 10.23 3.69
CA LEU A 108 -3.39 10.45 2.90
C LEU A 108 -2.27 10.90 3.82
N ARG A 109 -1.09 10.28 3.68
CA ARG A 109 0.15 10.87 4.20
C ARG A 109 1.27 10.75 3.19
N ILE A 110 1.93 11.88 2.97
CA ILE A 110 3.21 11.93 2.24
C ILE A 110 4.32 11.43 3.17
N MET A 111 5.01 10.37 2.78
CA MET A 111 6.14 9.81 3.53
C MET A 111 7.49 10.34 3.02
N GLY A 112 7.56 10.65 1.74
CA GLY A 112 8.73 11.23 1.11
C GLY A 112 8.39 11.91 -0.21
N ARG A 113 9.41 12.45 -0.88
CA ARG A 113 9.24 13.16 -2.16
C ARG A 113 8.63 12.29 -3.26
N TYR A 114 8.80 10.98 -3.18
CA TYR A 114 8.40 10.00 -4.20
C TYR A 114 7.55 8.87 -3.61
N SER A 115 7.07 9.02 -2.38
CA SER A 115 6.31 7.98 -1.70
C SER A 115 5.22 8.56 -0.80
N PHE A 116 4.07 7.92 -0.83
CA PHE A 116 2.92 8.29 -0.02
C PHE A 116 2.21 7.03 0.46
N PHE A 117 1.54 7.19 1.60
CA PHE A 117 0.66 6.22 2.20
C PHE A 117 -0.78 6.68 1.99
N ILE A 118 -1.65 5.75 1.60
CA ILE A 118 -3.06 6.02 1.38
C ILE A 118 -3.92 4.97 2.09
N GLY A 119 -5.00 5.41 2.71
CA GLY A 119 -6.07 4.56 3.24
C GLY A 119 -7.30 4.73 2.37
N VAL A 120 -7.72 3.64 1.73
CA VAL A 120 -8.95 3.60 0.92
C VAL A 120 -10.10 3.07 1.79
N GLY A 121 -11.24 3.75 1.74
CA GLY A 121 -12.42 3.35 2.50
C GLY A 121 -12.89 1.95 2.08
N LYS A 122 -13.29 1.11 3.05
CA LYS A 122 -13.63 -0.31 2.81
C LYS A 122 -14.78 -0.55 1.82
N LEU A 123 -15.61 0.46 1.58
CA LEU A 123 -16.73 0.39 0.64
C LEU A 123 -16.35 0.76 -0.80
N PHE A 124 -15.10 1.19 -1.03
CA PHE A 124 -14.59 1.55 -2.34
C PHE A 124 -13.67 0.45 -2.87
N ASP A 125 -13.76 0.18 -4.18
CA ASP A 125 -12.80 -0.71 -4.84
C ASP A 125 -11.51 0.06 -5.14
N ILE A 126 -10.39 -0.45 -4.63
CA ILE A 126 -9.07 0.09 -4.88
C ILE A 126 -8.75 0.19 -6.37
N LYS A 127 -9.29 -0.69 -7.21
CA LYS A 127 -9.09 -0.65 -8.67
C LYS A 127 -9.60 0.65 -9.26
N ASP A 128 -10.80 1.06 -8.88
CA ASP A 128 -11.44 2.28 -9.37
C ASP A 128 -10.70 3.53 -8.87
N VAL A 129 -10.30 3.53 -7.59
CA VAL A 129 -9.53 4.62 -6.99
C VAL A 129 -8.18 4.78 -7.70
N ARG A 130 -7.49 3.66 -8.01
CA ARG A 130 -6.23 3.69 -8.75
C ARG A 130 -6.40 4.25 -10.15
N THR A 131 -7.42 3.81 -10.89
CA THR A 131 -7.66 4.31 -12.24
C THR A 131 -8.01 5.80 -12.23
N LYS A 132 -8.79 6.28 -11.24
CA LYS A 132 -9.05 7.72 -11.05
C LYS A 132 -7.76 8.48 -10.74
N MET A 133 -6.93 7.96 -9.83
CA MET A 133 -5.62 8.56 -9.51
C MET A 133 -4.68 8.64 -10.72
N GLU A 134 -4.56 7.55 -11.47
CA GLU A 134 -3.71 7.51 -12.66
C GLU A 134 -4.23 8.49 -13.71
N LYS A 135 -5.54 8.63 -13.89
CA LYS A 135 -6.12 9.59 -14.82
C LYS A 135 -5.82 11.05 -14.43
N GLU A 136 -5.90 11.39 -13.15
CA GLU A 136 -5.67 12.76 -12.66
C GLU A 136 -4.18 13.12 -12.60
N LEU A 137 -3.31 12.16 -12.26
CA LEU A 137 -1.89 12.41 -12.00
C LEU A 137 -0.98 12.07 -13.17
N CYS A 138 -1.29 10.97 -13.87
CA CYS A 138 -0.55 10.46 -15.02
C CYS A 138 -1.30 10.83 -16.30
N VAL A 139 -1.52 12.14 -16.50
CA VAL A 139 -2.06 12.66 -17.77
C VAL A 139 -1.09 12.31 -18.89
N TYR A 140 -1.40 11.25 -19.63
CA TYR A 140 -0.76 10.93 -20.89
C TYR A 140 -1.07 12.07 -21.85
N THR A 141 -0.10 12.96 -22.05
CA THR A 141 -0.21 13.93 -23.15
C THR A 141 -0.10 13.13 -24.45
N GLU A 142 -0.85 13.45 -25.51
CA GLU A 142 -0.76 12.74 -26.82
C GLU A 142 0.71 12.60 -27.29
N GLN A 143 1.55 13.56 -26.92
CA GLN A 143 3.00 13.57 -27.18
C GLN A 143 3.78 12.42 -26.51
N GLU A 144 3.31 11.88 -25.38
CA GLU A 144 3.94 10.73 -24.69
C GLU A 144 3.48 9.38 -25.28
N ILE A 145 2.24 9.28 -25.77
CA ILE A 145 1.74 8.09 -26.50
C ILE A 145 2.45 7.97 -27.86
N LEU A 146 2.71 9.11 -28.50
CA LEU A 146 3.45 9.24 -29.76
C LEU A 146 4.98 9.21 -29.57
N ALA A 147 5.48 9.19 -28.33
CA ALA A 147 6.92 9.09 -28.06
C ALA A 147 7.48 7.68 -28.33
N ASP A 148 6.62 6.67 -28.36
CA ASP A 148 7.02 5.35 -28.84
C ASP A 148 7.15 5.40 -30.36
N ALA A 149 8.39 5.35 -30.84
CA ALA A 149 8.73 5.42 -32.27
C ALA A 149 7.97 4.37 -33.09
N ASN A 150 7.63 3.23 -32.48
CA ASN A 150 6.91 2.15 -33.13
C ASN A 150 5.41 2.50 -33.30
N THR A 151 4.82 3.12 -32.28
CA THR A 151 3.44 3.62 -32.32
C THR A 151 3.30 4.77 -33.30
N GLN A 152 4.27 5.69 -33.33
CA GLN A 152 4.31 6.80 -34.29
C GLN A 152 4.40 6.28 -35.74
N ALA A 153 5.32 5.35 -36.01
CA ALA A 153 5.46 4.74 -37.33
C ALA A 153 4.18 4.01 -37.78
N THR A 154 3.51 3.33 -36.85
CA THR A 154 2.25 2.63 -37.13
C THR A 154 1.11 3.63 -37.41
N VAL A 155 1.01 4.70 -36.63
CA VAL A 155 0.03 5.77 -36.84
C VAL A 155 0.23 6.46 -38.18
N ASP A 156 1.48 6.73 -38.57
CA ASP A 156 1.79 7.39 -39.84
C ASP A 156 1.54 6.47 -41.05
N LEU A 157 1.87 5.17 -40.95
CA LEU A 157 1.50 4.17 -41.94
C LEU A 157 -0.02 4.09 -42.13
N VAL A 158 -0.78 4.08 -41.03
CA VAL A 158 -2.24 4.03 -41.07
C VAL A 158 -2.83 5.31 -41.67
N LYS A 159 -2.28 6.49 -41.35
CA LYS A 159 -2.67 7.76 -41.98
C LYS A 159 -2.44 7.74 -43.49
N GLU A 160 -1.33 7.19 -43.98
CA GLU A 160 -1.10 7.03 -45.42
C GLU A 160 -2.10 6.08 -46.08
N GLN A 161 -2.38 4.95 -45.44
CA GLN A 161 -3.37 3.99 -45.94
C GLN A 161 -4.81 4.53 -45.91
N LEU A 162 -5.12 5.45 -44.99
CA LEU A 162 -6.44 6.07 -44.89
C LEU A 162 -6.67 7.17 -45.93
N LYS A 163 -5.62 7.88 -46.39
CA LYS A 163 -5.75 8.89 -47.46
C LYS A 163 -6.32 8.32 -48.76
N THR A 164 -6.11 7.03 -49.01
CA THR A 164 -6.55 6.34 -50.23
C THR A 164 -7.92 5.67 -50.10
N LYS A 165 -8.48 5.53 -48.90
CA LYS A 165 -9.75 4.82 -48.67
C LYS A 165 -10.91 5.79 -48.42
N LYS A 166 -12.06 5.47 -49.02
CA LYS A 166 -13.30 6.27 -48.95
C LYS A 166 -14.06 6.14 -47.63
N TYR A 167 -13.68 5.18 -46.77
CA TYR A 167 -14.38 4.86 -45.53
C TYR A 167 -13.47 5.13 -44.32
N TRP A 168 -14.10 5.45 -43.19
CA TRP A 168 -13.44 5.66 -41.92
C TRP A 168 -13.06 4.32 -41.29
N SER A 169 -11.83 4.22 -40.79
CA SER A 169 -11.37 3.10 -39.97
C SER A 169 -11.13 3.60 -38.56
N MET A 170 -11.56 2.83 -37.57
CA MET A 170 -11.32 3.11 -36.16
C MET A 170 -10.27 2.13 -35.65
N LEU A 171 -9.19 2.65 -35.07
CA LEU A 171 -8.15 1.85 -34.44
C LEU A 171 -8.41 1.84 -32.93
N VAL A 172 -8.58 0.66 -32.36
CA VAL A 172 -8.75 0.46 -30.91
C VAL A 172 -7.51 -0.27 -30.43
N SER A 173 -6.71 0.40 -29.60
CA SER A 173 -5.63 -0.27 -28.85
C SER A 173 -6.26 -1.06 -27.70
N PRO A 174 -5.79 -2.29 -27.42
CA PRO A 174 -6.09 -2.95 -26.15
C PRO A 174 -5.53 -2.16 -24.96
#